data_AF-A0A926R8B4-F1
#
_entry.id   AF-A0A926R8B4-F1
#
_cell.length_a   1.000
_cell.length_b   1.000
_cell.length_c   1.000
_cell.angle_alpha   90.00
_cell.angle_beta   90.00
_cell.angle_gamma   90.00
#
_symmetry.space_group_name_H-M   'P 1'
#
loop_
_entity.id
_entity.type
_entity.pdbx_description
1 polymer ?
#
loop_
_entity_poly.entity_id
_entity_poly.type
_entity_poly.pdbx_seq_one_letter_code
_entity_poly.pdbx_strand_id
1 'polypeptide(L)' 'MNKITTIIGLSFAVFFLIGLATTLTKSMMIGFLDVLPVYILMAAAIIMMIYEAFFDKS' A
#
# COMPACT_ATOMS: atom_id res chain seq x y z
N MET A 1 3.95 -6.97 -19.70
CA MET A 1 3.73 -5.53 -19.51
C MET A 1 5.06 -4.79 -19.58
N ASN A 2 5.12 -3.55 -20.09
CA ASN A 2 6.39 -2.80 -20.09
C ASN A 2 6.80 -2.51 -18.63
N LYS A 3 8.09 -2.71 -18.31
CA LYS A 3 8.63 -2.45 -16.96
C LYS A 3 8.40 -1.01 -16.52
N ILE A 4 8.48 -0.08 -17.46
CA ILE A 4 8.22 1.35 -17.21
C ILE A 4 6.77 1.57 -16.78
N THR A 5 5.81 0.99 -17.51
CA THR A 5 4.38 1.08 -17.16
C THR A 5 4.10 0.45 -15.78
N THR A 6 4.77 -0.65 -15.46
CA THR A 6 4.64 -1.34 -14.16
C THR A 6 5.16 -0.45 -13.03
N ILE A 7 6.34 0.15 -13.17
CA ILE A 7 6.92 1.05 -12.17
C ILE A 7 6.04 2.28 -11.94
N ILE A 8 5.52 2.88 -13.02
CA ILE A 8 4.63 4.05 -12.93
C ILE A 8 3.32 3.68 -12.23
N GLY A 9 2.68 2.58 -12.62
CA GLY A 9 1.44 2.12 -11.98
C GLY A 9 1.64 1.78 -10.51
N LEU A 10 2.72 1.07 -10.19
CA LEU A 10 3.07 0.68 -8.82
C LEU A 10 3.35 1.88 -7.93
N SER A 11 4.07 2.90 -8.45
CA SER A 11 4.35 4.11 -7.66
C SER A 11 3.07 4.87 -7.33
N PHE A 12 2.14 5.03 -8.26
CA PHE A 12 0.82 5.61 -7.96
C PHE A 12 0.04 4.80 -6.92
N ALA A 13 0.03 3.47 -7.03
CA ALA A 13 -0.65 2.60 -6.08
C ALA A 13 -0.06 2.70 -4.66
N VAL A 14 1.27 2.73 -4.54
CA VAL A 14 1.95 2.91 -3.25
C VAL A 14 1.63 4.27 -2.64
N PHE A 15 1.67 5.36 -3.42
CA PHE A 15 1.28 6.69 -2.94
C PHE A 15 -0.18 6.73 -2.46
N PHE A 16 -1.08 6.10 -3.20
CA PHE A 16 -2.49 6.00 -2.82
C PHE A 16 -2.67 5.27 -1.48
N LEU A 17 -2.05 4.11 -1.31
CA LEU A 17 -2.15 3.32 -0.07
C LEU A 17 -1.58 4.08 1.14
N ILE A 18 -0.45 4.77 0.98
CA ILE A 18 0.12 5.60 2.05
C ILE A 18 -0.83 6.77 2.39
N GLY A 19 -1.45 7.40 1.39
CA GLY A 19 -2.48 8.43 1.56
C GLY A 19 -3.72 7.92 2.31
N LEU A 20 -4.19 6.71 2.00
CA LEU A 20 -5.29 6.08 2.73
C LEU A 20 -4.91 5.80 4.20
N ALA A 21 -3.72 5.25 4.44
CA ALA A 21 -3.27 4.98 5.81
C ALA A 21 -3.19 6.26 6.66
N THR A 22 -2.69 7.36 6.08
CA THR A 22 -2.58 8.65 6.77
C THR A 22 -3.94 9.29 7.06
N THR A 23 -4.89 9.21 6.13
CA THR A 23 -6.26 9.73 6.35
C THR A 23 -7.01 8.93 7.42
N LEU A 24 -6.87 7.60 7.43
CA LEU A 24 -7.43 6.74 8.49
C LEU A 24 -6.84 7.07 9.87
N THR A 25 -5.53 7.32 9.94
CA THR A 25 -4.85 7.74 11.18
C THR A 25 -5.38 9.08 11.73
N LYS A 26 -5.88 9.97 10.86
CA LYS A 26 -6.44 11.27 11.24
C LYS A 26 -7.95 11.24 11.47
N SER A 27 -8.58 10.08 11.33
CA SER A 27 -10.01 9.91 11.60
C SER A 27 -10.31 10.06 13.09
N MET A 28 -11.31 10.87 13.44
CA MET A 28 -11.81 11.01 14.83
C MET A 28 -12.33 9.69 15.43
N MET A 29 -12.61 8.69 14.59
CA MET A 29 -13.16 7.40 15.01
C MET A 29 -12.07 6.40 15.41
N ILE A 30 -10.79 6.62 15.05
CA ILE A 30 -9.71 5.62 15.16
C ILE A 30 -8.73 6.03 16.27
N GLY A 31 -8.61 5.21 17.31
CA GLY A 31 -7.62 5.38 18.38
C GLY A 31 -6.21 4.91 17.98
N PHE A 32 -5.22 5.19 18.83
CA PHE A 32 -3.82 4.84 18.56
C PHE A 32 -3.57 3.32 18.46
N LEU A 33 -4.32 2.48 19.18
CA LEU A 33 -4.20 1.03 19.02
C LEU A 33 -4.95 0.50 17.80
N ASP A 34 -5.97 1.23 17.35
CA ASP A 34 -6.80 0.86 16.21
C ASP A 34 -6.11 1.15 14.87
N VAL A 35 -5.07 1.99 14.85
CA VAL A 35 -4.27 2.28 13.64
C VAL A 35 -3.19 1.23 13.36
N LEU A 36 -2.74 0.49 14.39
CA LEU A 36 -1.73 -0.57 14.23
C LEU A 36 -2.13 -1.64 13.19
N PRO A 37 -3.33 -2.25 13.25
CA PRO A 37 -3.74 -3.23 12.25
C PRO A 37 -3.83 -2.61 10.85
N VAL A 38 -4.20 -1.33 10.74
CA VAL A 38 -4.23 -0.62 9.45
C VAL A 38 -2.81 -0.56 8.87
N TYR A 39 -1.80 -0.14 9.64
CA TYR A 39 -0.44 -0.08 9.12
C TYR A 39 0.12 -1.46 8.73
N ILE A 40 -0.20 -2.50 9.48
CA ILE A 40 0.23 -3.87 9.18
C ILE A 40 -0.38 -4.34 7.85
N LEU A 41 -1.69 -4.17 7.68
CA LEU A 41 -2.39 -4.59 6.46
C LEU A 41 -1.93 -3.79 5.24
N MET A 42 -1.72 -2.47 5.39
CA MET A 42 -1.28 -1.62 4.30
C MET A 42 0.17 -1.93 3.89
N ALA A 43 1.06 -2.20 4.85
CA ALA A 43 2.42 -2.65 4.56
C ALA A 43 2.43 -4.02 3.87
N ALA A 44 1.62 -4.98 4.35
CA ALA A 44 1.50 -6.30 3.74
C ALA A 44 0.97 -6.21 2.30
N ALA A 45 -0.03 -5.36 2.04
CA ALA A 45 -0.58 -5.13 0.70
C ALA A 45 0.46 -4.55 -0.26
N ILE A 46 1.26 -3.58 0.20
CA ILE A 46 2.36 -3.02 -0.61
C ILE A 46 3.41 -4.09 -0.92
N ILE A 47 3.78 -4.93 0.05
CA ILE A 47 4.74 -6.01 -0.15
C ILE A 47 4.22 -7.03 -1.17
N MET A 48 2.96 -7.46 -1.04
CA MET A 48 2.34 -8.39 -1.98
C MET A 48 2.27 -7.82 -3.40
N MET A 49 1.90 -6.55 -3.54
CA MET A 49 1.85 -5.88 -4.84
C MET A 49 3.22 -5.73 -5.49
N ILE A 50 4.28 -5.44 -4.71
CA ILE A 50 5.67 -5.43 -5.19
C ILE A 50 6.11 -6.86 -5.58
N TYR A 51 5.75 -7.85 -4.77
CA TYR A 51 6.04 -9.26 -5.05
C TYR A 51 5.42 -9.70 -6.37
N GLU A 52 4.13 -9.46 -6.57
CA GLU A 52 3.43 -9.77 -7.82
C GLU A 52 3.99 -9.00 -9.02
N ALA A 53 4.35 -7.72 -8.85
CA ALA A 53 4.84 -6.90 -9.95
C ALA A 53 6.24 -7.28 -10.45
N PHE A 54 7.10 -7.88 -9.60
CA PHE A 54 8.51 -8.12 -9.93
C PHE A 54 8.99 -9.57 -9.76
N PHE A 55 8.40 -10.32 -8.84
CA PHE A 55 8.88 -11.64 -8.42
C PHE A 55 7.93 -12.77 -8.83
N ASP A 56 6.62 -12.54 -8.85
CA ASP A 56 5.69 -13.46 -9.50
C ASP A 56 5.84 -13.31 -11.01
N LYS A 57 6.46 -14.31 -11.63
CA LYS A 57 6.83 -14.33 -13.05
C LYS A 57 6.02 -15.41 -13.76
N SER A 58 4.70 -15.34 -13.59
CA SER A 58 3.74 -16.12 -14.37
C SER A 58 3.49 -15.48 -15.73
#